data_AF-A0A5C6AN40-F1
#
_entry.id   AF-A0A5C6AN40-F1
#
_cell.length_a   1.000
_cell.length_b   1.000
_cell.length_c   1.000
_cell.angle_alpha   90.00
_cell.angle_beta   90.00
_cell.angle_gamma   90.00
#
_symmetry.space_group_name_H-M   'P 1'
#
loop_
_entity.id
_entity.type
_entity.pdbx_description
1 polymer ?
#
loop_
_entity_poly.entity_id
_entity_poly.type
_entity_poly.pdbx_seq_one_letter_code
_entity_poly.pdbx_strand_id
1 'polypeptide(L)'
;MTHPKPSNDWFFRGIVALVCCVAFWLLLTPFVPAVARSTMGRFHLSSSSFAWFALQQPIPAMYNFSNQYEVQDVPADFLSPILDQSERRYINHFPMRVLTFANTRYLLTEPGTDRWVTLWTTYRGQTMETRVHLKPLGDGKFEMIREALP
;
A
#
# COMPACT_ATOMS: atom_id res chain seq x y z
N MET A 1 28.10 -12.17 -48.49
CA MET A 1 27.06 -11.56 -47.62
C MET A 1 27.67 -11.42 -46.23
N THR A 2 28.01 -10.20 -45.82
CA THR A 2 28.58 -9.94 -44.48
C THR A 2 27.43 -9.71 -43.51
N HIS A 3 27.22 -10.61 -42.55
CA HIS A 3 26.28 -10.36 -41.45
C HIS A 3 26.76 -9.13 -40.68
N PRO A 4 25.89 -8.11 -40.45
CA PRO A 4 26.27 -6.98 -39.63
C PRO A 4 26.62 -7.47 -38.22
N LYS A 5 27.75 -6.99 -37.69
CA LYS A 5 28.20 -7.30 -36.33
C LYS A 5 27.12 -6.81 -35.35
N PRO A 6 26.62 -7.64 -34.43
CA PRO A 6 25.58 -7.21 -33.51
C PRO A 6 26.09 -6.01 -32.69
N SER A 7 25.42 -4.87 -32.83
CA SER A 7 25.69 -3.68 -32.03
C SER A 7 25.41 -4.01 -30.57
N ASN A 8 26.27 -3.55 -29.68
CA ASN A 8 26.12 -3.81 -28.26
C ASN A 8 24.86 -3.10 -27.73
N ASP A 9 23.78 -3.83 -27.48
CA ASP A 9 22.52 -3.26 -27.00
C ASP A 9 22.58 -3.01 -25.48
N TRP A 10 23.04 -1.81 -25.13
CA TRP A 10 23.14 -1.36 -23.74
C TRP A 10 21.78 -1.22 -23.06
N PHE A 11 20.73 -0.87 -23.81
CA PHE A 11 19.39 -0.71 -23.26
C PHE A 11 18.80 -2.06 -22.83
N PHE A 12 18.88 -3.06 -23.71
CA PHE A 12 18.46 -4.42 -23.38
C PHE A 12 19.22 -4.98 -22.17
N ARG A 13 20.54 -4.78 -22.11
CA ARG A 13 21.36 -5.17 -20.94
C ARG A 13 20.90 -4.47 -19.67
N GLY A 14 20.53 -3.19 -19.75
CA GLY A 14 19.97 -2.42 -18.65
C GLY A 14 18.64 -3.00 -18.16
N ILE A 15 17.73 -3.36 -19.07
CA ILE A 15 16.46 -4.03 -18.73
C ILE A 15 16.73 -5.36 -18.05
N VAL A 16 17.61 -6.20 -18.61
CA VAL A 16 17.96 -7.51 -18.03
C VAL A 16 18.53 -7.33 -16.63
N ALA A 17 19.44 -6.38 -16.43
CA ALA A 17 20.00 -6.08 -15.11
C ALA A 17 18.91 -5.65 -14.12
N LEU A 18 17.97 -4.77 -14.53
CA LEU A 18 16.85 -4.36 -13.71
C LEU A 18 15.95 -5.54 -13.32
N VAL A 19 15.62 -6.42 -14.27
CA VAL A 19 14.84 -7.64 -14.02
C VAL A 19 15.55 -8.55 -13.03
N CYS A 20 16.87 -8.74 -13.16
CA CYS A 20 17.66 -9.50 -12.19
C CYS A 20 17.63 -8.88 -10.80
N CYS A 21 17.74 -7.55 -10.69
CA CYS A 21 17.63 -6.84 -9.40
C CYS A 21 16.25 -7.02 -8.76
N VAL A 22 15.17 -6.88 -9.54
CA VAL A 22 13.80 -7.09 -9.05
C VAL A 22 13.58 -8.54 -8.62
N ALA A 23 14.03 -9.51 -9.43
CA ALA A 23 13.94 -10.93 -9.10
C ALA A 23 14.70 -11.26 -7.80
N PHE A 24 15.92 -10.73 -7.66
CA PHE A 24 16.72 -10.88 -6.44
C PHE A 24 16.00 -10.31 -5.21
N TRP A 25 15.42 -9.11 -5.34
CA TRP A 25 14.61 -8.50 -4.27
C TRP A 25 13.41 -9.37 -3.86
N LEU A 26 12.68 -9.90 -4.84
CA LEU A 26 11.54 -10.79 -4.61
C LEU A 26 11.95 -12.09 -3.92
N LEU A 27 13.10 -12.66 -4.30
CA LEU A 27 13.66 -13.86 -3.67
C LEU A 27 14.11 -13.59 -2.23
N LEU A 28 14.58 -12.38 -1.90
CA LEU A 28 14.94 -12.00 -0.53
C LEU A 28 13.73 -11.77 0.38
N THR A 29 12.61 -11.30 -0.18
CA THR A 29 11.38 -10.94 0.56
C THR A 29 10.93 -12.01 1.58
N PRO A 30 10.85 -13.31 1.25
CA PRO A 30 10.46 -14.34 2.22
C PRO A 30 11.48 -14.58 3.35
N PHE A 31 12.76 -14.28 3.15
CA PHE A 31 13.84 -14.68 4.08
C PHE A 31 14.40 -13.51 4.90
N VAL A 32 14.28 -12.28 4.40
CA VAL A 32 14.84 -11.08 5.03
C VAL A 32 13.70 -10.18 5.52
N PRO A 33 13.41 -10.13 6.83
CA PRO A 33 12.30 -9.34 7.38
C PRO A 33 12.35 -7.86 7.00
N ALA A 34 13.55 -7.27 6.93
CA ALA A 34 13.72 -5.87 6.52
C ALA A 34 13.24 -5.62 5.08
N VAL A 35 13.47 -6.56 4.16
CA VAL A 35 13.01 -6.48 2.77
C VAL A 35 11.49 -6.58 2.70
N ALA A 36 10.89 -7.52 3.45
CA ALA A 36 9.45 -7.63 3.58
C ALA A 36 8.84 -6.35 4.13
N ARG A 37 9.35 -5.84 5.27
CA ARG A 37 8.84 -4.62 5.91
C ARG A 37 8.98 -3.39 5.03
N SER A 38 10.08 -3.26 4.30
CA SER A 38 10.26 -2.19 3.30
C SER A 38 9.20 -2.27 2.21
N THR A 39 8.98 -3.48 1.67
CA THR A 39 8.01 -3.71 0.60
C THR A 39 6.58 -3.44 1.09
N MET A 40 6.24 -3.86 2.31
CA MET A 40 4.97 -3.55 2.97
C MET A 40 4.80 -2.04 3.20
N GLY A 41 5.87 -1.34 3.60
CA GLY A 41 5.84 0.12 3.80
C GLY A 41 5.46 0.90 2.54
N ARG A 42 5.76 0.38 1.35
CA ARG A 42 5.28 0.94 0.08
C ARG A 42 3.75 0.95 -0.01
N PHE A 43 3.07 -0.11 0.49
CA PHE A 43 1.60 -0.23 0.46
C PHE A 43 0.90 0.78 1.39
N HIS A 44 1.60 1.20 2.43
CA HIS A 44 1.13 2.15 3.43
C HIS A 44 1.60 3.59 3.18
N LEU A 45 2.28 3.86 2.06
CA LEU A 45 2.94 5.15 1.78
C LEU A 45 3.85 5.60 2.94
N SER A 46 4.49 4.65 3.62
CA SER A 46 5.29 4.87 4.83
C SER A 46 6.80 4.66 4.62
N SER A 47 7.25 4.74 3.36
CA SER A 47 8.67 4.67 3.02
C SER A 47 9.44 5.85 3.61
N SER A 48 10.68 5.62 4.04
CA SER A 48 11.55 6.64 4.66
C SER A 48 11.93 7.79 3.73
N SER A 49 11.88 7.57 2.42
CA SER A 49 12.12 8.61 1.42
C SER A 49 11.38 8.33 0.11
N PHE A 50 11.14 9.40 -0.67
CA PHE A 50 10.54 9.29 -2.00
C PHE A 50 11.41 8.46 -2.96
N ALA A 51 12.74 8.64 -2.94
CA ALA A 51 13.64 7.87 -3.80
C ALA A 51 13.53 6.36 -3.51
N TRP A 52 13.49 5.99 -2.22
CA TRP A 52 13.32 4.60 -1.81
C TRP A 52 11.96 4.03 -2.21
N PHE A 53 10.90 4.83 -2.11
CA PHE A 53 9.57 4.47 -2.62
C PHE A 53 9.57 4.27 -4.14
N ALA A 54 10.24 5.15 -4.89
CA ALA A 54 10.30 5.13 -6.34
C ALA A 54 11.08 3.92 -6.88
N LEU A 55 12.20 3.56 -6.23
CA LEU A 55 13.01 2.39 -6.60
C LEU A 55 12.24 1.07 -6.52
N GLN A 56 11.19 1.03 -5.70
CA GLN A 56 10.35 -0.16 -5.54
C GLN A 56 9.20 -0.23 -6.54
N GLN A 57 8.95 0.80 -7.37
CA GLN A 57 7.84 0.79 -8.35
C GLN A 57 7.91 -0.33 -9.39
N PRO A 58 9.10 -0.71 -9.91
CA PRO A 58 9.20 -1.86 -10.82
C PRO A 58 8.85 -3.20 -10.17
N ILE A 59 8.82 -3.28 -8.84
CA ILE A 59 8.45 -4.49 -8.11
C ILE A 59 6.92 -4.62 -8.17
N PRO A 60 6.38 -5.73 -8.72
CA PRO A 60 4.95 -5.95 -8.79
C PRO A 60 4.27 -5.76 -7.44
N ALA A 61 3.07 -5.17 -7.43
CA ALA A 61 2.23 -5.15 -6.23
C ALA A 61 1.82 -6.60 -5.93
N MET A 62 2.58 -7.29 -5.07
CA MET A 62 2.44 -8.73 -4.86
C MET A 62 1.05 -9.12 -4.33
N TYR A 63 0.50 -10.20 -4.88
CA TYR A 63 -0.70 -10.89 -4.36
C TYR A 63 -0.45 -11.70 -3.08
N ASN A 64 0.81 -11.85 -2.66
CA ASN A 64 1.17 -12.62 -1.48
C ASN A 64 1.02 -11.84 -0.17
N PHE A 65 0.70 -10.55 -0.25
CA PHE A 65 0.39 -9.74 0.92
C PHE A 65 -1.11 -9.79 1.20
N SER A 66 -1.46 -10.13 2.44
CA SER A 66 -2.83 -10.00 2.92
C SER A 66 -3.08 -8.53 3.24
N ASN A 67 -3.56 -7.82 2.22
CA ASN A 67 -3.94 -6.41 2.28
C ASN A 67 -5.41 -6.32 2.69
N GLN A 68 -5.68 -5.69 3.80
CA GLN A 68 -7.02 -5.54 4.36
C GLN A 68 -7.29 -4.09 4.74
N TYR A 69 -8.56 -3.73 4.77
CA TYR A 69 -9.00 -2.45 5.29
C TYR A 69 -10.32 -2.60 6.04
N GLU A 70 -10.57 -1.66 6.92
CA GLU A 70 -11.81 -1.52 7.66
C GLU A 70 -12.16 -0.04 7.71
N VAL A 71 -13.46 0.24 7.69
CA VAL A 71 -14.01 1.60 7.77
C VAL A 71 -14.97 1.62 8.94
N GLN A 72 -14.80 2.58 9.81
CA GLN A 72 -15.60 2.78 11.01
C GLN A 72 -16.12 4.22 11.08
N ASP A 73 -17.27 4.37 11.71
CA ASP A 73 -17.94 5.67 11.92
C ASP A 73 -17.53 6.32 13.24
N VAL A 74 -16.77 5.58 14.03
CA VAL A 74 -16.27 5.94 15.35
C VAL A 74 -14.77 5.65 15.40
N PRO A 75 -14.03 6.31 16.30
CA PRO A 75 -12.64 5.96 16.56
C PRO A 75 -12.49 4.49 16.98
N ALA A 76 -11.38 3.86 16.62
CA ALA A 76 -11.12 2.44 16.90
C ALA A 76 -11.13 2.09 18.41
N ASP A 77 -10.90 3.08 19.28
CA ASP A 77 -10.90 2.89 20.74
C ASP A 77 -12.32 2.99 21.34
N PHE A 78 -13.33 3.30 20.53
CA PHE A 78 -14.72 3.38 20.96
C PHE A 78 -15.40 2.01 20.86
N LEU A 79 -15.39 1.27 21.98
CA LEU A 79 -16.09 -0.02 22.10
C LEU A 79 -17.61 0.20 22.19
N SER A 80 -18.31 0.10 21.05
CA SER A 80 -19.77 0.05 21.03
C SER A 80 -20.26 -1.37 20.71
N PRO A 81 -20.73 -2.16 21.70
CA PRO A 81 -21.26 -3.50 21.45
C PRO A 81 -22.54 -3.53 20.60
N ILE A 82 -23.11 -2.36 20.27
CA ILE A 82 -24.35 -2.21 19.50
C ILE A 82 -24.08 -1.76 18.06
N LEU A 83 -22.93 -1.14 17.78
CA LEU A 83 -22.60 -0.52 16.49
C LEU A 83 -21.46 -1.19 15.74
N ASP A 84 -21.09 -2.42 16.11
CA ASP A 84 -20.03 -3.18 15.44
C ASP A 84 -20.48 -3.63 14.04
N GLN A 85 -20.50 -2.68 13.11
CA GLN A 85 -20.88 -2.85 11.71
C GLN A 85 -19.65 -2.96 10.80
N SER A 86 -18.44 -2.84 11.36
CA SER A 86 -17.23 -2.82 10.57
C SER A 86 -16.69 -4.23 10.36
N GLU A 87 -16.61 -4.62 9.11
CA GLU A 87 -16.01 -5.90 8.70
C GLU A 87 -14.69 -5.61 7.98
N ARG A 88 -13.63 -6.35 8.34
CA ARG A 88 -12.37 -6.31 7.61
C ARG A 88 -12.55 -6.87 6.21
N ARG A 89 -12.23 -6.06 5.21
CA ARG A 89 -12.34 -6.41 3.79
C ARG A 89 -10.97 -6.57 3.18
N TYR A 90 -10.82 -7.56 2.31
CA TYR A 90 -9.60 -7.74 1.53
C TYR A 90 -9.57 -6.81 0.32
N ILE A 91 -8.38 -6.34 -0.03
CA ILE A 91 -8.15 -5.57 -1.25
C ILE A 91 -6.91 -6.07 -1.99
N ASN A 92 -7.07 -6.38 -3.28
CA ASN A 92 -5.98 -6.91 -4.12
C ASN A 92 -5.00 -5.82 -4.62
N HIS A 93 -5.02 -4.64 -4.00
CA HIS A 93 -4.29 -3.46 -4.43
C HIS A 93 -3.68 -2.74 -3.22
N PHE A 94 -2.96 -1.65 -3.48
CA PHE A 94 -2.53 -0.68 -2.47
C PHE A 94 -3.70 -0.28 -1.56
N PRO A 95 -3.68 -0.62 -0.26
CA PRO A 95 -4.77 -0.31 0.67
C PRO A 95 -5.12 1.18 0.71
N MET A 96 -4.11 2.05 0.59
CA MET A 96 -4.30 3.50 0.48
C MET A 96 -5.13 3.96 -0.73
N ARG A 97 -5.34 3.10 -1.76
CA ARG A 97 -6.23 3.42 -2.89
C ARG A 97 -7.69 3.53 -2.47
N VAL A 98 -8.08 2.82 -1.40
CA VAL A 98 -9.44 2.92 -0.81
C VAL A 98 -9.77 4.37 -0.48
N LEU A 99 -8.77 5.14 -0.04
CA LEU A 99 -8.90 6.53 0.39
C LEU A 99 -8.78 7.55 -0.75
N THR A 100 -8.03 7.23 -1.81
CA THR A 100 -7.54 8.21 -2.78
C THR A 100 -8.24 8.12 -4.15
N PHE A 101 -8.34 6.91 -4.72
CA PHE A 101 -8.68 6.71 -6.13
C PHE A 101 -9.77 5.67 -6.41
N ALA A 102 -10.24 4.95 -5.40
CA ALA A 102 -11.24 3.89 -5.59
C ALA A 102 -12.67 4.46 -5.62
N ASN A 103 -13.59 3.75 -6.28
CA ASN A 103 -15.04 4.03 -6.25
C ASN A 103 -15.59 4.08 -4.82
N THR A 104 -14.94 3.41 -3.88
CA THR A 104 -15.24 3.48 -2.44
C THR A 104 -15.00 4.85 -1.85
N ARG A 105 -14.16 5.71 -2.43
CA ARG A 105 -13.93 7.07 -1.94
C ARG A 105 -15.25 7.79 -1.73
N TYR A 106 -16.17 7.72 -2.70
CA TYR A 106 -17.51 8.30 -2.60
C TYR A 106 -18.27 7.85 -1.34
N LEU A 107 -18.19 6.55 -0.99
CA LEU A 107 -18.82 5.97 0.20
C LEU A 107 -18.14 6.40 1.51
N LEU A 108 -16.83 6.66 1.48
CA LEU A 108 -16.09 7.17 2.65
C LEU A 108 -16.26 8.67 2.83
N THR A 109 -16.71 9.37 1.78
CA THR A 109 -16.81 10.81 1.71
C THR A 109 -18.26 11.32 1.71
N GLU A 110 -19.19 10.53 2.24
CA GLU A 110 -20.56 11.01 2.43
C GLU A 110 -20.54 12.33 3.22
N PRO A 111 -21.30 13.36 2.78
CA PRO A 111 -21.18 14.69 3.34
C PRO A 111 -21.41 14.71 4.86
N GLY A 112 -20.41 15.21 5.59
CA GLY A 112 -20.54 15.58 7.00
C GLY A 112 -20.29 14.48 8.02
N THR A 113 -19.75 13.32 7.63
CA THR A 113 -19.41 12.24 8.57
C THR A 113 -17.91 12.03 8.68
N ASP A 114 -17.40 11.99 9.90
CA ASP A 114 -16.05 11.50 10.19
C ASP A 114 -15.99 10.00 9.93
N ARG A 115 -14.90 9.54 9.31
CA ARG A 115 -14.64 8.11 9.09
C ARG A 115 -13.23 7.77 9.55
N TRP A 116 -13.10 6.64 10.22
CA TRP A 116 -11.82 6.05 10.58
C TRP A 116 -11.55 4.88 9.67
N VAL A 117 -10.37 4.88 9.04
CA VAL A 117 -9.96 3.82 8.14
C VAL A 117 -8.69 3.19 8.69
N THR A 118 -8.78 1.90 8.97
CA THR A 118 -7.62 1.11 9.39
C THR A 118 -7.21 0.20 8.25
N LEU A 119 -5.92 0.21 7.93
CA LEU A 119 -5.31 -0.57 6.87
C LEU A 119 -4.34 -1.57 7.49
N TRP A 120 -4.40 -2.82 7.03
CA TRP A 120 -3.43 -3.85 7.40
C TRP A 120 -2.77 -4.41 6.15
N THR A 121 -1.46 -4.62 6.25
CA THR A 121 -0.73 -5.51 5.35
C THR A 121 -0.08 -6.59 6.20
N THR A 122 -0.35 -7.86 5.89
CA THR A 122 0.25 -9.00 6.61
C THR A 122 1.06 -9.88 5.66
N TYR A 123 2.24 -10.30 6.12
CA TYR A 123 3.14 -11.21 5.40
C TYR A 123 3.96 -12.09 6.35
N ARG A 124 3.81 -13.41 6.25
CA ARG A 124 4.60 -14.40 7.02
C ARG A 124 4.77 -14.03 8.51
N GLY A 125 3.66 -13.65 9.18
CA GLY A 125 3.64 -13.28 10.59
C GLY A 125 4.03 -11.84 10.91
N GLN A 126 4.48 -11.06 9.92
CA GLN A 126 4.67 -9.61 10.06
C GLN A 126 3.38 -8.89 9.69
N THR A 127 2.98 -7.91 10.50
CA THR A 127 1.82 -7.05 10.24
C THR A 127 2.26 -5.60 10.29
N MET A 128 1.82 -4.83 9.29
CA MET A 128 1.89 -3.37 9.31
C MET A 128 0.47 -2.83 9.37
N GLU A 129 0.23 -1.91 10.29
CA GLU A 129 -1.04 -1.23 10.46
C GLU A 129 -0.88 0.25 10.12
N THR A 130 -1.92 0.87 9.57
CA THR A 130 -2.00 2.32 9.43
C THR A 130 -3.43 2.75 9.65
N ARG A 131 -3.61 3.68 10.59
CA ARG A 131 -4.89 4.31 10.88
C ARG A 131 -4.93 5.71 10.30
N VAL A 132 -6.07 6.04 9.72
CA VAL A 132 -6.32 7.31 9.07
C VAL A 132 -7.70 7.81 9.47
N HIS A 133 -7.75 9.01 10.03
CA HIS A 133 -8.98 9.74 10.24
C HIS A 133 -9.27 10.62 9.01
N LEU A 134 -10.44 10.42 8.41
CA LEU A 134 -10.97 11.23 7.33
C LEU A 134 -11.95 12.24 7.92
N LYS A 135 -11.48 13.48 8.07
CA LYS A 135 -12.27 14.57 8.63
C LYS A 135 -12.94 15.37 7.50
N PRO A 136 -14.28 15.51 7.48
CA PRO A 136 -14.96 16.29 6.44
C PRO A 136 -14.62 17.78 6.54
N LEU A 137 -14.35 18.40 5.38
CA LEU A 137 -14.13 19.85 5.25
C LEU A 137 -15.29 20.56 4.52
N GLY A 138 -16.29 19.82 4.04
CA GLY A 138 -17.37 20.33 3.17
C GLY A 138 -17.09 20.12 1.68
N ASP A 139 -18.12 20.25 0.83
CA ASP A 139 -18.03 20.14 -0.64
C ASP A 139 -17.36 18.85 -1.16
N GLY A 140 -17.53 17.73 -0.45
CA GLY A 140 -16.89 16.45 -0.80
C GLY A 140 -15.37 16.42 -0.57
N LYS A 141 -14.83 17.39 0.18
CA LYS A 141 -13.41 17.46 0.59
C LYS A 141 -13.23 16.94 2.00
N PHE A 142 -12.06 16.35 2.23
CA PHE A 142 -11.68 15.74 3.50
C PHE A 142 -10.22 16.02 3.78
N GLU A 143 -9.91 16.19 5.06
CA GLU A 143 -8.55 16.15 5.58
C GLU A 143 -8.19 14.70 5.94
N MET A 144 -7.01 14.25 5.53
CA MET A 144 -6.51 12.92 5.82
C MET A 144 -5.47 13.00 6.95
N ILE A 145 -5.85 12.59 8.14
CA ILE A 145 -5.00 12.68 9.33
C ILE A 145 -4.51 11.27 9.66
N ARG A 146 -3.23 11.00 9.45
CA ARG A 146 -2.63 9.71 9.81
C ARG A 146 -2.36 9.68 11.30
N GLU A 147 -2.91 8.69 12.00
CA GLU A 147 -2.63 8.51 13.42
C GLU A 147 -1.23 7.92 13.60
N ALA A 148 -0.48 8.47 14.55
CA ALA A 148 0.75 7.86 15.01
C ALA A 148 0.38 6.63 15.85
N LEU A 149 0.64 5.45 15.31
CA LEU A 149 0.52 4.22 16.09
C LEU A 149 1.74 4.11 17.03
N PRO A 150 1.55 3.69 18.28
CA PRO A 150 2.62 3.52 19.26
C PRO A 150 3.67 2.47 18.82
#